data_AF-A0A952A5K5-F1
#
_entry.id   AF-A0A952A5K5-F1
#
_cell.length_a   1.000
_cell.length_b   1.000
_cell.length_c   1.000
_cell.angle_alpha   90.00
_cell.angle_beta   90.00
_cell.angle_gamma   90.00
#
_symmetry.space_group_name_H-M   'P 1'
#
loop_
_entity.id
_entity.type
_entity.pdbx_description
1 polymer ?
#
loop_
_entity_poly.entity_id
_entity_poly.type
_entity_poly.pdbx_seq_one_letter_code
_entity_poly.pdbx_strand_id
1 'polypeptide(L)'
;MASVAIDTAEPRGKLFAGPRVRRLRSQLGLTQTRMAEELGVSISYLNLIERNQRPLTAPFLLKLSHQYNLDLRQLTGADDDRLALDVAEALADPLLKGLDVGRAEVQEFVAASPGIAQAIVRLRSALRDARSGGAETGTAQGEGPLEVVRAFIQDRRNHFPELETRAEALADELRLAAPDFFAAVSDRLRARHGLTVRIL
;
A
#
# COMPACT_ATOMS: atom_id res chain seq x y z
N MET A 1 55.09 -10.01 21.95
CA MET A 1 54.51 -10.42 20.65
C MET A 1 53.06 -10.82 20.88
N ALA A 2 52.15 -9.85 20.70
CA ALA A 2 50.74 -10.00 21.02
C ALA A 2 50.06 -11.00 20.06
N SER A 3 49.39 -11.98 20.66
CA SER A 3 48.55 -12.97 20.00
C SER A 3 47.34 -12.28 19.37
N VAL A 4 47.19 -12.42 18.05
CA VAL A 4 46.03 -11.96 17.29
C VAL A 4 44.84 -12.84 17.66
N ALA A 5 43.93 -12.32 18.48
CA ALA A 5 42.61 -12.88 18.65
C ALA A 5 41.76 -12.47 17.44
N ILE A 6 41.55 -13.41 16.52
CA ILE A 6 40.49 -13.28 15.51
C ILE A 6 39.20 -13.67 16.22
N ASP A 7 38.46 -12.66 16.69
CA ASP A 7 37.08 -12.81 17.12
C ASP A 7 36.19 -12.90 15.87
N THR A 8 36.05 -14.12 15.32
CA THR A 8 34.99 -14.42 14.36
C THR A 8 33.69 -14.61 15.12
N ALA A 9 32.97 -13.51 15.38
CA ALA A 9 31.61 -13.53 15.85
C ALA A 9 30.68 -14.07 14.75
N GLU A 10 30.47 -15.39 14.70
CA GLU A 10 29.33 -15.97 13.97
C GLU A 10 28.02 -15.66 14.74
N PRO A 11 26.94 -15.22 14.07
CA PRO A 11 25.65 -15.13 14.72
C PRO A 11 25.10 -16.56 14.90
N ARG A 12 25.28 -17.16 16.08
CA ARG A 12 24.63 -18.44 16.46
C ARG A 12 23.14 -18.25 16.77
N GLY A 13 22.40 -17.68 15.83
CA GLY A 13 20.94 -17.61 15.86
C GLY A 13 20.33 -18.86 15.23
N LYS A 14 19.31 -19.42 15.87
CA LYS A 14 18.48 -20.48 15.27
C LYS A 14 17.80 -19.92 14.02
N LEU A 15 18.09 -20.47 12.84
CA LEU A 15 17.45 -20.04 11.59
C LEU A 15 16.09 -20.74 11.41
N PHE A 16 15.01 -19.97 11.35
CA PHE A 16 13.68 -20.45 11.01
C PHE A 16 13.29 -19.93 9.63
N ALA A 17 13.18 -20.83 8.66
CA ALA A 17 12.88 -20.52 7.26
C ALA A 17 11.98 -21.58 6.62
N GLY A 18 11.17 -22.26 7.43
CA GLY A 18 10.24 -23.32 7.03
C GLY A 18 9.32 -22.95 5.86
N PRO A 19 8.63 -21.80 5.91
CA PRO A 19 7.80 -21.34 4.78
C PRO A 19 8.58 -21.21 3.48
N ARG A 20 9.85 -20.79 3.54
CA ARG A 20 10.72 -20.66 2.35
C ARG A 20 11.11 -22.02 1.79
N VAL A 21 11.41 -23.01 2.65
CA VAL A 21 11.64 -24.41 2.24
C VAL A 21 10.39 -24.99 1.57
N ARG A 22 9.22 -24.79 2.17
CA ARG A 22 7.94 -25.23 1.61
C ARG A 22 7.68 -24.62 0.23
N ARG A 23 7.95 -23.32 0.08
CA ARG A 23 7.81 -22.61 -1.20
C ARG A 23 8.77 -23.14 -2.26
N LEU A 24 10.05 -23.33 -1.92
CA LEU A 24 11.03 -23.95 -2.83
C LEU A 24 10.51 -25.31 -3.31
N ARG A 25 10.03 -26.14 -2.38
CA ARG A 25 9.44 -27.43 -2.71
C ARG A 25 8.26 -27.31 -3.67
N SER A 26 7.34 -26.38 -3.41
CA SER A 26 6.18 -26.14 -4.28
C SER A 26 6.59 -25.63 -5.67
N GLN A 27 7.59 -24.75 -5.77
CA GLN A 27 8.12 -24.24 -7.05
C GLN A 27 8.77 -25.34 -7.89
N LEU A 28 9.41 -26.32 -7.23
CA LEU A 28 9.97 -27.50 -7.88
C LEU A 28 8.92 -28.58 -8.22
N GLY A 29 7.65 -28.38 -7.82
CA GLY A 29 6.58 -29.36 -8.04
C GLY A 29 6.73 -30.65 -7.22
N LEU A 30 7.47 -30.62 -6.11
CA LEU A 30 7.81 -31.80 -5.31
C LEU A 30 6.80 -32.05 -4.17
N THR A 31 6.52 -33.32 -3.90
CA THR A 31 5.85 -33.74 -2.66
C THR A 31 6.83 -33.67 -1.49
N GLN A 32 6.33 -33.57 -0.25
CA GLN A 32 7.21 -33.65 0.94
C GLN A 32 7.99 -34.97 0.96
N THR A 33 7.35 -36.09 0.60
CA THR A 33 7.99 -37.40 0.51
C THR A 33 9.20 -37.36 -0.42
N ARG A 34 9.00 -36.88 -1.66
CA ARG A 34 10.06 -36.84 -2.66
C ARG A 34 11.21 -35.92 -2.26
N MET A 35 10.92 -34.71 -1.76
CA MET A 35 11.96 -33.80 -1.30
C MET A 35 12.73 -34.37 -0.10
N ALA A 36 12.06 -35.07 0.81
CA ALA A 36 12.71 -35.70 1.95
C ALA A 36 13.66 -36.82 1.51
N GLU A 37 13.25 -37.64 0.54
CA GLU A 37 14.09 -38.67 -0.09
C GLU A 37 15.30 -38.05 -0.80
N GLU A 38 15.11 -37.04 -1.65
CA GLU A 38 16.19 -36.35 -2.36
C GLU A 38 17.19 -35.69 -1.40
N LEU A 39 16.74 -35.19 -0.25
CA LEU A 39 17.60 -34.62 0.79
C LEU A 39 18.15 -35.66 1.78
N GLY A 40 17.76 -36.93 1.67
CA GLY A 40 18.15 -38.00 2.62
C GLY A 40 17.77 -37.65 4.06
N VAL A 41 16.54 -37.20 4.30
CA VAL A 41 15.96 -36.92 5.63
C VAL A 41 14.60 -37.59 5.75
N SER A 42 14.06 -37.70 6.97
CA SER A 42 12.72 -38.22 7.15
C SER A 42 11.65 -37.19 6.74
N ILE A 43 10.52 -37.68 6.22
CA ILE A 43 9.34 -36.84 5.89
C ILE A 43 8.89 -36.05 7.11
N SER A 44 8.87 -36.70 8.28
CA SER A 44 8.53 -36.06 9.56
C SER A 44 9.48 -34.90 9.88
N TYR A 45 10.79 -35.08 9.68
CA TYR A 45 11.77 -34.01 9.88
C TYR A 45 11.52 -32.83 8.93
N LEU A 46 11.30 -33.08 7.63
CA LEU A 46 10.98 -32.02 6.67
C LEU A 46 9.71 -31.27 7.06
N ASN A 47 8.65 -31.97 7.50
CA ASN A 47 7.41 -31.35 7.95
C ASN A 47 7.61 -30.46 9.18
N LEU A 48 8.44 -30.87 10.16
CA LEU A 48 8.78 -30.04 11.32
C LEU A 48 9.54 -28.78 10.92
N ILE A 49 10.43 -28.87 9.93
CA ILE A 49 11.15 -27.72 9.36
C ILE A 49 10.17 -26.78 8.68
N GLU A 50 9.33 -27.27 7.77
CA GLU A 50 8.37 -26.45 6.99
C GLU A 50 7.39 -25.69 7.87
N ARG A 51 7.08 -26.21 9.07
CA ARG A 51 6.20 -25.57 10.07
C ARG A 51 6.95 -24.74 11.11
N ASN A 52 8.24 -24.46 10.92
CA ASN A 52 9.10 -23.75 11.86
C ASN A 52 9.14 -24.37 13.28
N GLN A 53 8.83 -25.65 13.44
CA GLN A 53 8.91 -26.36 14.73
C GLN A 53 10.35 -26.81 15.04
N ARG A 54 11.19 -26.90 14.01
CA ARG A 54 12.63 -27.12 14.12
C ARG A 54 13.36 -26.03 13.34
N PRO A 55 14.46 -25.48 13.90
CA PRO A 55 15.32 -24.59 13.13
C PRO A 55 16.09 -25.39 12.07
N LEU A 56 16.43 -24.72 10.98
CA LEU A 56 17.30 -25.28 9.95
C LEU A 56 18.72 -25.40 10.51
N THR A 57 19.28 -26.60 10.41
CA THR A 57 20.64 -26.89 10.84
C THR A 57 21.61 -26.65 9.69
N ALA A 58 22.88 -26.35 9.99
CA ALA A 58 23.91 -26.19 8.96
C ALA A 58 24.00 -27.39 7.99
N PRO A 59 23.97 -28.66 8.46
CA PRO A 59 23.94 -29.81 7.56
C PRO A 59 22.73 -29.83 6.62
N PHE A 60 21.55 -29.43 7.10
CA PHE A 60 20.34 -29.39 6.27
C PHE A 60 20.42 -28.28 5.21
N LEU A 61 20.96 -27.11 5.58
CA LEU A 61 21.20 -26.00 4.65
C LEU A 61 22.17 -26.39 3.53
N LEU A 62 23.24 -27.12 3.86
CA LEU A 62 24.19 -27.63 2.86
C LEU A 62 23.52 -28.61 1.89
N LYS A 63 22.66 -29.50 2.39
CA LYS A 63 21.88 -30.42 1.55
C LYS A 63 20.95 -29.66 0.60
N LEU A 64 20.22 -28.65 1.09
CA LEU A 64 19.35 -27.81 0.25
C LEU A 64 20.15 -27.08 -0.83
N SER A 65 21.29 -26.49 -0.46
CA SER A 65 22.15 -25.75 -1.40
C SER A 65 22.72 -26.66 -2.47
N HIS A 66 23.27 -27.82 -2.10
CA HIS A 66 23.82 -28.77 -3.07
C HIS A 66 22.77 -29.40 -3.98
N GLN A 67 21.62 -29.82 -3.44
CA GLN A 67 20.62 -30.56 -4.20
C GLN A 67 19.84 -29.66 -5.16
N TYR A 68 19.58 -28.40 -4.78
CA TYR A 68 18.71 -27.49 -5.53
C TYR A 68 19.41 -26.21 -6.01
N ASN A 69 20.73 -26.14 -5.92
CA ASN A 69 21.54 -24.96 -6.26
C ASN A 69 21.02 -23.66 -5.62
N LEU A 70 20.61 -23.76 -4.35
CA LEU A 70 19.98 -22.67 -3.61
C LEU A 70 21.04 -21.74 -2.98
N ASP A 71 20.91 -20.43 -3.21
CA ASP A 71 21.66 -19.41 -2.47
C ASP A 71 21.04 -19.23 -1.07
N LEU A 72 21.86 -19.40 -0.03
CA LEU A 72 21.46 -19.27 1.37
C LEU A 72 20.86 -17.89 1.69
N ARG A 73 21.23 -16.83 0.95
CA ARG A 73 20.64 -15.49 1.10
C ARG A 73 19.13 -15.48 0.81
N GLN A 74 18.65 -16.39 -0.03
CA GLN A 74 17.22 -16.52 -0.33
C GLN A 74 16.42 -17.11 0.84
N LEU A 75 17.10 -17.74 1.81
CA LEU A 75 16.49 -18.29 3.02
C LEU A 75 16.49 -17.32 4.20
N THR A 76 17.41 -16.34 4.22
CA THR A 76 17.58 -15.40 5.35
C THR A 76 16.58 -14.24 5.35
N GLY A 77 15.94 -13.92 4.22
CA GLY A 77 14.73 -13.09 4.20
C GLY A 77 14.93 -11.58 4.26
N ALA A 78 16.11 -11.05 3.92
CA ALA A 78 16.36 -9.61 3.93
C ALA A 78 15.36 -8.80 3.06
N ASP A 79 14.93 -9.37 1.93
CA ASP A 79 13.91 -8.75 1.07
C ASP A 79 12.50 -8.77 1.69
N ASP A 80 12.24 -9.73 2.59
CA ASP A 80 10.94 -9.92 3.21
C ASP A 80 10.68 -8.86 4.30
N ASP A 81 11.72 -8.33 4.95
CA ASP A 81 11.56 -7.25 5.94
C ASP A 81 11.09 -5.95 5.28
N ARG A 82 11.67 -5.59 4.13
CA ARG A 82 11.24 -4.42 3.36
C ARG A 82 9.82 -4.63 2.82
N LEU A 83 9.53 -5.80 2.26
CA LEU A 83 8.21 -6.14 1.76
C LEU A 83 7.15 -6.15 2.87
N ALA A 84 7.50 -6.58 4.08
CA ALA A 84 6.61 -6.51 5.25
C ALA A 84 6.31 -5.07 5.67
N LEU A 85 7.27 -4.16 5.58
CA LEU A 85 7.01 -2.73 5.80
C LEU A 85 6.06 -2.17 4.73
N ASP A 86 6.28 -2.50 3.45
CA ASP A 86 5.43 -2.04 2.35
C ASP A 86 3.99 -2.57 2.49
N VAL A 87 3.83 -3.83 2.90
CA VAL A 87 2.50 -4.41 3.19
C VAL A 87 1.86 -3.75 4.41
N ALA A 88 2.60 -3.53 5.49
CA ALA A 88 2.07 -2.84 6.67
C ALA A 88 1.61 -1.42 6.33
N GLU A 89 2.35 -0.70 5.47
CA GLU A 89 1.95 0.61 4.96
C GLU A 89 0.68 0.53 4.09
N ALA A 90 0.54 -0.52 3.27
CA ALA A 90 -0.66 -0.75 2.47
C ALA A 90 -1.89 -1.04 3.36
N LEU A 91 -1.71 -1.77 4.46
CA LEU A 91 -2.77 -2.10 5.41
C LEU A 91 -3.19 -0.91 6.29
N ALA A 92 -2.33 0.11 6.42
CA ALA A 92 -2.65 1.34 7.13
C ALA A 92 -3.58 2.31 6.36
N ASP A 93 -4.06 1.92 5.17
CA ASP A 93 -5.00 2.72 4.39
C ASP A 93 -6.32 2.95 5.16
N PRO A 94 -6.86 4.18 5.23
CA PRO A 94 -8.12 4.48 5.92
C PRO A 94 -9.32 3.63 5.48
N LEU A 95 -9.31 3.09 4.27
CA LEU A 95 -10.36 2.19 3.78
C LEU A 95 -10.38 0.83 4.47
N LEU A 96 -9.28 0.44 5.11
CA LEU A 96 -9.13 -0.80 5.86
C LEU A 96 -9.35 -0.61 7.37
N LYS A 97 -9.83 0.57 7.79
CA LYS A 97 -10.10 0.87 9.19
C LYS A 97 -11.07 -0.16 9.78
N GLY A 98 -10.66 -0.79 10.89
CA GLY A 98 -11.41 -1.86 11.56
C GLY A 98 -10.82 -3.25 11.35
N LEU A 99 -9.82 -3.41 10.48
CA LEU A 99 -9.00 -4.62 10.40
C LEU A 99 -7.73 -4.44 11.23
N ASP A 100 -7.66 -5.12 12.38
CA ASP A 100 -6.47 -5.12 13.23
C ASP A 100 -5.51 -6.23 12.78
N VAL A 101 -4.53 -5.88 11.94
CA VAL A 101 -3.47 -6.79 11.49
C VAL A 101 -2.16 -6.46 12.20
N GLY A 102 -1.65 -7.41 12.98
CA GLY A 102 -0.43 -7.23 13.76
C GLY A 102 0.86 -7.35 12.92
N ARG A 103 1.95 -6.72 13.37
CA ARG A 103 3.26 -6.79 12.69
C ARG A 103 3.76 -8.23 12.50
N ALA A 104 3.55 -9.10 13.50
CA ALA A 104 3.96 -10.50 13.43
C ALA A 104 3.19 -11.27 12.36
N GLU A 105 1.90 -10.99 12.22
CA GLU A 105 1.03 -11.59 11.20
C GLU A 105 1.45 -11.16 9.79
N VAL A 106 1.77 -9.86 9.60
CA VAL A 106 2.33 -9.36 8.33
C VAL A 106 3.64 -10.07 7.98
N GLN A 107 4.55 -10.23 8.94
CA GLN A 107 5.82 -10.92 8.69
C GLN A 107 5.62 -12.39 8.32
N GLU A 108 4.72 -13.10 9.01
CA GLU A 108 4.37 -14.48 8.67
C GLU A 108 3.76 -14.58 7.27
N PHE A 109 2.83 -13.69 6.94
CA PHE A 109 2.20 -13.62 5.63
C PHE A 109 3.21 -13.38 4.51
N VAL A 110 4.12 -12.41 4.67
CA VAL A 110 5.15 -12.11 3.68
C VAL A 110 6.12 -13.28 3.52
N ALA A 111 6.54 -13.92 4.62
CA ALA A 111 7.42 -15.08 4.56
C ALA A 111 6.75 -16.29 3.86
N ALA A 112 5.44 -16.46 4.05
CA ALA A 112 4.68 -17.55 3.45
C ALA A 112 4.35 -17.30 1.98
N SER A 113 3.95 -16.06 1.63
CA SER A 113 3.37 -15.71 0.33
C SER A 113 3.86 -14.36 -0.20
N PRO A 114 5.18 -14.20 -0.47
CA PRO A 114 5.73 -12.91 -0.88
C PRO A 114 5.25 -12.47 -2.27
N GLY A 115 4.89 -13.42 -3.15
CA GLY A 115 4.29 -13.07 -4.45
C GLY A 115 2.94 -12.37 -4.31
N ILE A 116 2.10 -12.82 -3.35
CA ILE A 116 0.82 -12.18 -3.05
C ILE A 116 1.06 -10.83 -2.36
N ALA A 117 2.00 -10.77 -1.41
CA ALA A 117 2.40 -9.52 -0.78
C ALA A 117 2.86 -8.46 -1.80
N GLN A 118 3.70 -8.84 -2.75
CA GLN A 118 4.13 -7.95 -3.84
C GLN A 118 2.95 -7.52 -4.73
N ALA A 119 2.01 -8.43 -5.02
CA ALA A 119 0.81 -8.09 -5.79
C ALA A 119 -0.06 -7.05 -5.05
N ILE A 120 -0.22 -7.19 -3.73
CA ILE A 120 -0.95 -6.22 -2.88
C ILE A 120 -0.25 -4.85 -2.91
N VAL A 121 1.06 -4.80 -2.74
CA VAL A 121 1.83 -3.54 -2.79
C VAL A 121 1.71 -2.87 -4.16
N ARG A 122 1.81 -3.65 -5.25
CA ARG A 122 1.62 -3.12 -6.62
C ARG A 122 0.20 -2.61 -6.85
N LEU A 123 -0.82 -3.34 -6.39
CA LEU A 123 -2.21 -2.94 -6.48
C LEU A 123 -2.45 -1.62 -5.74
N ARG A 124 -1.89 -1.48 -4.54
CA ARG A 124 -1.97 -0.24 -3.75
C ARG A 124 -1.30 0.93 -4.47
N SER A 125 -0.12 0.72 -5.07
CA SER A 125 0.54 1.75 -5.87
C SER A 125 -0.35 2.18 -7.04
N ALA A 126 -0.84 1.22 -7.82
CA ALA A 126 -1.72 1.51 -8.96
C ALA A 126 -3.02 2.23 -8.55
N LEU A 127 -3.59 1.88 -7.39
CA LEU A 127 -4.78 2.55 -6.85
C LEU A 127 -4.46 3.98 -6.39
N ARG A 128 -3.30 4.19 -5.75
CA ARG A 128 -2.82 5.53 -5.38
C ARG A 128 -2.56 6.36 -6.65
N ASP A 129 -1.94 5.78 -7.66
CA ASP A 129 -1.64 6.44 -8.92
C ASP A 129 -2.93 6.78 -9.68
N ALA A 130 -3.93 5.89 -9.66
CA ALA A 130 -5.25 6.15 -10.23
C ALA A 130 -6.02 7.26 -9.47
N ARG A 131 -5.91 7.33 -8.14
CA ARG A 131 -6.52 8.39 -7.33
C ARG A 131 -5.81 9.73 -7.51
N SER A 132 -4.49 9.70 -7.62
CA SER A 132 -3.65 10.88 -7.90
C SER A 132 -3.88 11.37 -9.34
N GLY A 133 -3.97 10.44 -10.29
CA GLY A 133 -4.21 10.68 -11.72
C GLY A 133 -5.67 10.96 -12.07
N GLY A 134 -6.61 10.70 -11.15
CA GLY A 134 -7.99 11.17 -11.21
C GLY A 134 -8.13 12.69 -11.03
N ALA A 135 -7.04 13.40 -10.73
CA ALA A 135 -6.97 14.84 -10.91
C ALA A 135 -6.81 15.25 -12.38
N GLU A 136 -6.38 14.36 -13.28
CA GLU A 136 -6.08 14.70 -14.68
C GLU A 136 -6.78 13.85 -15.74
N THR A 137 -7.40 12.71 -15.42
CA THR A 137 -8.16 11.95 -16.44
C THR A 137 -9.38 11.28 -15.83
N GLY A 138 -10.55 11.88 -16.10
CA GLY A 138 -11.83 11.28 -15.79
C GLY A 138 -12.12 10.10 -16.72
N THR A 139 -12.25 8.90 -16.15
CA THR A 139 -13.12 7.85 -16.67
C THR A 139 -13.58 6.94 -15.53
N ALA A 140 -14.82 7.18 -15.12
CA ALA A 140 -15.86 6.27 -14.63
C ALA A 140 -15.47 5.05 -13.77
N GLN A 141 -15.94 5.03 -12.51
CA GLN A 141 -16.93 4.05 -12.06
C GLN A 141 -17.50 4.43 -10.68
N GLY A 142 -18.80 4.73 -10.65
CA GLY A 142 -19.59 4.96 -9.44
C GLY A 142 -19.73 6.44 -9.09
N GLU A 143 -20.35 7.23 -9.97
CA GLU A 143 -20.59 8.65 -9.69
C GLU A 143 -21.61 8.78 -8.56
N GLY A 144 -21.10 8.87 -7.32
CA GLY A 144 -21.90 9.39 -6.23
C GLY A 144 -22.45 10.77 -6.61
N PRO A 145 -23.55 11.24 -6.00
CA PRO A 145 -24.16 12.53 -6.35
C PRO A 145 -23.18 13.69 -6.42
N LEU A 146 -22.13 13.67 -5.60
CA LEU A 146 -21.06 14.68 -5.61
C LEU A 146 -20.18 14.63 -6.88
N GLU A 147 -19.88 13.45 -7.41
CA GLU A 147 -19.08 13.31 -8.63
C GLU A 147 -19.85 13.78 -9.86
N VAL A 148 -21.15 13.48 -9.94
CA VAL A 148 -22.04 14.01 -10.99
C VAL A 148 -22.02 15.54 -11.00
N VAL A 149 -22.18 16.16 -9.82
CA VAL A 149 -22.15 17.62 -9.68
C VAL A 149 -20.77 18.17 -10.05
N ARG A 150 -19.69 17.52 -9.63
CA ARG A 150 -18.33 17.95 -9.93
C ARG A 150 -18.02 17.86 -11.42
N ALA A 151 -18.39 16.76 -12.07
CA ALA A 151 -18.24 16.57 -13.51
C ALA A 151 -19.05 17.62 -14.28
N PHE A 152 -20.30 17.87 -13.88
CA PHE A 152 -21.16 18.89 -14.47
C PHE A 152 -20.56 20.30 -14.41
N ILE A 153 -19.96 20.69 -13.26
CA ILE A 153 -19.29 21.97 -13.07
C ILE A 153 -18.00 22.03 -13.91
N GLN A 154 -17.21 20.95 -13.94
CA GLN A 154 -15.93 20.89 -14.65
C GLN A 154 -16.10 20.89 -16.18
N ASP A 155 -17.07 20.16 -16.71
CA ASP A 155 -17.44 20.14 -18.13
C ASP A 155 -17.74 21.56 -18.65
N ARG A 156 -18.44 22.34 -17.81
CA ARG A 156 -18.74 23.75 -18.07
C ARG A 156 -17.59 24.70 -17.71
N ARG A 157 -16.47 24.18 -17.21
CA ARG A 157 -15.33 24.96 -16.69
C ARG A 157 -15.75 26.05 -15.70
N ASN A 158 -16.75 25.73 -14.87
CA ASN A 158 -17.38 26.66 -13.95
C ASN A 158 -17.92 27.94 -14.62
N HIS A 159 -18.35 27.85 -15.88
CA HIS A 159 -18.92 28.94 -16.66
C HIS A 159 -20.37 28.64 -17.06
N PHE A 160 -21.30 29.47 -16.60
CA PHE A 160 -22.74 29.29 -16.78
C PHE A 160 -23.35 30.55 -17.44
N PRO A 161 -23.52 30.58 -18.78
CA PRO A 161 -23.84 31.81 -19.51
C PRO A 161 -25.00 32.65 -18.97
N GLU A 162 -26.06 32.00 -18.49
CA GLU A 162 -27.22 32.69 -17.91
C GLU A 162 -26.91 33.34 -16.55
N LEU A 163 -26.13 32.67 -15.70
CA LEU A 163 -25.70 33.21 -14.42
C LEU A 163 -24.72 34.36 -14.65
N GLU A 164 -23.84 34.21 -15.63
CA GLU A 164 -22.77 35.15 -15.93
C GLU A 164 -23.36 36.44 -16.47
N THR A 165 -24.28 36.35 -17.43
CA THR A 165 -25.02 37.51 -17.94
C THR A 165 -25.76 38.24 -16.83
N ARG A 166 -26.37 37.51 -15.88
CA ARG A 166 -27.08 38.12 -14.74
C ARG A 166 -26.12 38.74 -13.73
N ALA A 167 -24.97 38.10 -13.48
CA ALA A 167 -23.96 38.60 -12.57
C ALA A 167 -23.29 39.87 -13.12
N GLU A 168 -22.99 39.92 -14.42
CA GLU A 168 -22.47 41.10 -15.11
C GLU A 168 -23.47 42.26 -15.06
N ALA A 169 -24.73 42.01 -15.42
CA ALA A 169 -25.78 43.04 -15.32
C ALA A 169 -25.96 43.56 -13.89
N LEU A 170 -25.86 42.68 -12.89
CA LEU A 170 -25.90 43.04 -11.48
C LEU A 170 -24.70 43.91 -11.09
N ALA A 171 -23.51 43.56 -11.57
CA ALA A 171 -22.28 44.27 -11.31
C ALA A 171 -22.29 45.68 -11.92
N ASP A 172 -22.82 45.82 -13.13
CA ASP A 172 -23.00 47.10 -13.81
C ASP A 172 -24.01 48.01 -13.08
N GLU A 173 -25.15 47.45 -12.65
CA GLU A 173 -26.16 48.19 -11.85
C GLU A 173 -25.55 48.73 -10.54
N LEU A 174 -24.71 47.91 -9.90
CA LEU A 174 -24.02 48.26 -8.66
C LEU A 174 -22.78 49.14 -8.87
N ARG A 175 -22.34 49.32 -10.11
CA ARG A 175 -21.08 49.99 -10.46
C ARG A 175 -19.90 49.45 -9.65
N LEU A 176 -19.80 48.13 -9.53
CA LEU A 176 -18.80 47.48 -8.67
C LEU A 176 -17.38 47.83 -9.14
N ALA A 177 -16.69 48.66 -8.37
CA ALA A 177 -15.24 48.74 -8.37
C ALA A 177 -14.70 47.79 -7.30
N ALA A 178 -13.65 47.03 -7.62
CA ALA A 178 -13.13 45.92 -6.83
C ALA A 178 -12.98 46.12 -5.30
N PRO A 179 -12.71 47.31 -4.72
CA PRO A 179 -12.56 47.41 -3.27
C PRO A 179 -13.86 47.38 -2.45
N ASP A 180 -15.04 47.73 -3.00
CA ASP A 180 -16.24 48.00 -2.18
C ASP A 180 -17.40 47.01 -2.36
N PHE A 181 -17.09 45.77 -2.78
CA PHE A 181 -18.11 44.75 -3.12
C PHE A 181 -19.16 44.53 -2.02
N PHE A 182 -18.72 44.25 -0.79
CA PHE A 182 -19.65 43.92 0.28
C PHE A 182 -20.51 45.10 0.74
N ALA A 183 -19.99 46.34 0.64
CA ALA A 183 -20.74 47.55 0.96
C ALA A 183 -21.84 47.78 -0.08
N ALA A 184 -21.48 47.72 -1.37
CA ALA A 184 -22.42 47.90 -2.47
C ALA A 184 -23.56 46.86 -2.45
N VAL A 185 -23.24 45.59 -2.17
CA VAL A 185 -24.26 44.53 -2.06
C VAL A 185 -25.16 44.74 -0.84
N SER A 186 -24.59 45.11 0.31
CA SER A 186 -25.35 45.36 1.53
C SER A 186 -26.33 46.54 1.38
N ASP A 187 -25.89 47.62 0.74
CA ASP A 187 -26.74 48.80 0.49
C ASP A 187 -27.86 48.50 -0.51
N ARG A 188 -27.59 47.70 -1.55
CA ARG A 188 -28.63 47.25 -2.48
C ARG A 188 -29.69 46.39 -1.79
N LEU A 189 -29.27 45.44 -0.94
CA LEU A 189 -30.19 44.60 -0.18
C LEU A 189 -31.06 45.44 0.76
N ARG A 190 -30.51 46.50 1.36
CA ARG A 190 -31.28 47.47 2.15
C ARG A 190 -32.25 48.27 1.29
N ALA A 191 -31.79 48.86 0.19
CA ALA A 191 -32.59 49.77 -0.64
C ALA A 191 -33.72 49.07 -1.41
N ARG A 192 -33.45 47.87 -1.96
CA ARG A 192 -34.41 47.15 -2.81
C ARG A 192 -35.28 46.16 -2.06
N HIS A 193 -34.77 45.59 -0.97
CA HIS A 193 -35.43 44.50 -0.24
C HIS A 193 -35.66 44.80 1.25
N GLY A 194 -35.19 45.94 1.78
CA GLY A 194 -35.35 46.30 3.19
C GLY A 194 -34.54 45.44 4.16
N LEU A 195 -33.57 44.67 3.66
CA LEU A 195 -32.78 43.73 4.46
C LEU A 195 -31.49 44.38 4.96
N THR A 196 -31.17 44.19 6.24
CA THR A 196 -29.88 44.60 6.83
C THR A 196 -29.04 43.36 7.10
N VAL A 197 -27.81 43.35 6.59
CA VAL A 197 -26.91 42.19 6.63
C VAL A 197 -25.67 42.54 7.45
N ARG A 198 -25.14 41.57 8.21
CA ARG A 198 -23.88 41.68 8.94
C ARG A 198 -22.88 40.69 8.34
N ILE A 199 -21.74 41.19 7.90
CA ILE A 199 -20.63 40.37 7.41
C ILE A 199 -19.93 39.77 8.65
N LEU A 200 -19.73 38.44 8.64
CA LEU A 200 -19.07 37.69 9.72
C LEU A 200 -17.61 37.43 9.37
#